data_AF-G9NBD0-F1
#
_entry.id   AF-G9NBD0-F1
#
_cell.length_a   1.000
_cell.length_b   1.000
_cell.length_c   1.000
_cell.angle_alpha   90.00
_cell.angle_beta   90.00
_cell.angle_gamma   90.00
#
_symmetry.space_group_name_H-M   'P 1'
#
loop_
_entity.id
_entity.type
_entity.pdbx_description
1 polymer ?
#
loop_
_entity_poly.entity_id
_entity_poly.type
_entity_poly.pdbx_seq_one_letter_code
_entity_poly.pdbx_strand_id
1 'polypeptide(L)'
;LSRFNSKKYPVSDFVRSLINHQDNSNLLSYESTIKYAEFPNLDLKVDEKQTFGERVTSEHIEVFRILNWLRDFKEVREIIELTVPDRLVNPHDEVDIGNYVKQFKVQVLNWRFLDLSITIFSDDETKKRIRELHLYASGKRAVISHWFSEMGISVLPNVGTKHQIYSILE
;
A
#
# COMPACT_ATOMS: atom_id res chain seq x y z
N LEU A 1 -0.14 -6.98 -14.97
CA LEU A 1 -1.24 -6.07 -14.56
C LEU A 1 -1.69 -5.11 -15.67
N SER A 2 -0.86 -4.77 -16.66
CA SER A 2 -1.14 -3.74 -17.68
C SER A 2 -2.38 -3.94 -18.59
N ARG A 3 -2.97 -5.16 -18.63
CA ARG A 3 -4.20 -5.45 -19.40
C ARG A 3 -5.48 -5.45 -18.55
N PHE A 4 -5.37 -5.27 -17.24
CA PHE A 4 -6.53 -5.22 -16.36
C PHE A 4 -7.24 -3.87 -16.49
N ASN A 5 -8.55 -3.90 -16.75
CA ASN A 5 -9.38 -2.69 -16.81
C ASN A 5 -10.13 -2.51 -15.50
N SER A 6 -9.51 -1.79 -14.56
CA SER A 6 -10.07 -1.45 -13.25
C SER A 6 -11.35 -0.62 -13.31
N LYS A 7 -11.68 -0.02 -14.46
CA LYS A 7 -12.97 0.69 -14.67
C LYS A 7 -14.12 -0.28 -14.91
N LYS A 8 -13.85 -1.50 -15.37
CA LYS A 8 -14.87 -2.50 -15.71
C LYS A 8 -15.07 -3.55 -14.61
N TYR A 9 -14.02 -3.89 -13.87
CA TYR A 9 -14.04 -4.97 -12.88
C TYR A 9 -13.41 -4.51 -11.56
N PRO A 10 -13.97 -4.91 -10.39
CA PRO A 10 -13.28 -4.73 -9.12
C PRO A 10 -11.91 -5.40 -9.10
N VAL A 11 -10.94 -4.75 -8.47
CA VAL A 11 -9.61 -5.33 -8.25
C VAL A 11 -9.71 -6.60 -7.43
N SER A 12 -10.59 -6.64 -6.42
CA SER A 12 -10.84 -7.80 -5.57
C SER A 12 -11.27 -9.05 -6.35
N ASP A 13 -12.08 -8.91 -7.39
CA ASP A 13 -12.51 -10.02 -8.24
C ASP A 13 -11.35 -10.53 -9.11
N PHE A 14 -10.55 -9.62 -9.66
CA PHE A 14 -9.32 -9.99 -10.37
C PHE A 14 -8.36 -10.75 -9.46
N VAL A 15 -8.12 -10.25 -8.24
CA VAL A 15 -7.28 -10.92 -7.24
C VAL A 15 -7.80 -12.31 -6.94
N ARG A 16 -9.10 -12.45 -6.69
CA ARG A 16 -9.73 -13.74 -6.40
C ARG A 16 -9.52 -14.72 -7.57
N SER A 17 -9.73 -14.27 -8.81
CA SER A 17 -9.50 -15.11 -10.00
C SER A 17 -8.03 -15.50 -10.15
N LEU A 18 -7.10 -14.55 -9.98
CA LEU A 18 -5.66 -14.79 -10.09
C LEU A 18 -5.17 -15.83 -9.08
N ILE A 19 -5.60 -15.72 -7.82
CA ILE A 19 -5.19 -16.62 -6.73
C ILE A 19 -5.85 -17.99 -6.87
N ASN A 20 -7.12 -18.05 -7.26
CA ASN A 20 -7.88 -19.31 -7.29
C ASN A 20 -7.64 -20.16 -8.54
N HIS A 21 -7.04 -19.61 -9.61
CA HIS A 21 -6.61 -20.42 -10.75
C HIS A 21 -5.40 -21.28 -10.39
N GLN A 22 -5.64 -22.35 -9.62
CA GLN A 22 -4.65 -23.33 -9.17
C GLN A 22 -3.95 -24.07 -10.31
N ASP A 23 -4.62 -24.25 -11.46
CA ASP A 23 -4.08 -24.98 -12.62
C ASP A 23 -2.87 -24.30 -13.29
N ASN A 24 -2.59 -23.03 -12.95
CA ASN A 24 -1.50 -22.24 -13.54
C ASN A 24 -0.46 -21.77 -12.53
N SER A 25 -0.39 -22.38 -11.34
CA SER A 25 0.61 -22.02 -10.31
C SER A 25 2.05 -22.07 -10.84
N ASN A 26 2.33 -22.90 -11.85
CA ASN A 26 3.66 -23.02 -12.46
C ASN A 26 3.87 -22.14 -13.71
N LEU A 27 2.84 -21.45 -14.23
CA LEU A 27 3.00 -20.60 -15.44
C LEU A 27 3.65 -19.25 -15.15
N LEU A 28 3.64 -18.82 -13.89
CA LEU A 28 4.16 -17.53 -13.45
C LEU A 28 5.14 -17.77 -12.30
N SER A 29 6.43 -17.72 -12.59
CA SER A 29 7.49 -17.64 -11.60
C SER A 29 7.87 -16.17 -11.36
N TYR A 30 8.37 -15.91 -10.16
CA TYR A 30 8.90 -14.60 -9.77
C TYR A 30 10.28 -14.80 -9.19
N GLU A 31 11.13 -13.79 -9.36
CA GLU A 31 12.34 -13.68 -8.56
C GLU A 31 11.96 -13.42 -7.10
N SER A 32 12.84 -13.79 -6.17
CA SER A 32 12.64 -13.52 -4.74
C SER A 32 12.57 -12.01 -4.42
N THR A 33 13.10 -11.17 -5.32
CA THR A 33 13.01 -9.72 -5.26
C THR A 33 12.25 -9.16 -6.46
N ILE A 34 11.15 -8.46 -6.19
CA ILE A 34 10.43 -7.67 -7.18
C ILE A 34 10.96 -6.24 -7.16
N LYS A 35 11.32 -5.70 -8.32
CA LYS A 35 11.80 -4.32 -8.44
C LYS A 35 10.67 -3.31 -8.23
N TYR A 36 9.50 -3.53 -8.83
CA TYR A 36 8.35 -2.63 -8.77
C TYR A 36 7.05 -3.44 -8.65
N ALA A 37 6.22 -3.09 -7.67
CA ALA A 37 4.85 -3.58 -7.53
C ALA A 37 3.90 -2.39 -7.46
N GLU A 38 3.14 -2.17 -8.54
CA GLU A 38 2.18 -1.09 -8.65
C GLU A 38 0.77 -1.64 -8.78
N PHE A 39 -0.13 -1.18 -7.93
CA PHE A 39 -1.54 -1.54 -7.94
C PHE A 39 -2.35 -0.55 -8.79
N PRO A 40 -3.40 -1.02 -9.49
CA PRO A 40 -4.32 -0.12 -10.16
C PRO A 40 -5.04 0.77 -9.13
N ASN A 41 -5.54 1.93 -9.57
CA ASN A 41 -6.29 2.84 -8.71
C ASN A 41 -7.54 2.15 -8.13
N LEU A 42 -7.65 2.17 -6.80
CA LEU A 42 -8.70 1.48 -6.04
C LEU A 42 -9.97 2.35 -5.85
N ASP A 43 -9.89 3.67 -6.11
CA ASP A 43 -11.02 4.62 -6.01
C ASP A 43 -12.01 4.58 -7.19
N LEU A 44 -11.81 3.69 -8.17
CA LEU A 44 -12.43 3.82 -9.51
C LEU A 44 -13.93 3.44 -9.61
N LYS A 45 -14.64 3.22 -8.50
CA LYS A 45 -16.09 2.96 -8.53
C LYS A 45 -16.88 3.99 -7.73
N VAL A 46 -17.37 4.99 -8.45
CA VAL A 46 -18.31 6.02 -7.97
C VAL A 46 -19.71 5.43 -7.69
N ASP A 47 -20.07 4.32 -8.34
CA ASP A 47 -21.36 3.64 -8.13
C ASP A 47 -21.45 2.89 -6.80
N GLU A 48 -20.32 2.72 -6.13
CA GLU A 48 -20.21 2.31 -4.73
C GLU A 48 -19.96 3.55 -3.85
N LYS A 49 -20.75 4.62 -4.06
CA LYS A 49 -21.28 5.33 -2.88
C LYS A 49 -22.08 4.31 -2.09
N GLN A 50 -21.38 3.42 -1.39
CA GLN A 50 -21.92 2.63 -0.32
C GLN A 50 -22.45 3.66 0.66
N THR A 51 -23.75 3.87 0.51
CA THR A 51 -24.68 4.68 1.25
C THR A 51 -24.04 5.28 2.51
N PHE A 52 -23.81 6.59 2.51
CA PHE A 52 -23.77 7.38 3.74
C PHE A 52 -25.06 7.09 4.52
N GLY A 53 -25.08 6.02 5.33
CA GLY A 53 -26.29 5.53 5.98
C GLY A 53 -26.35 4.02 6.21
N GLU A 54 -25.69 3.19 5.41
CA GLU A 54 -25.59 1.73 5.63
C GLU A 54 -24.14 1.36 5.84
N ARG A 55 -23.85 0.68 6.95
CA ARG A 55 -22.49 0.26 7.34
C ARG A 55 -21.78 -0.39 6.15
N VAL A 56 -20.79 0.31 5.61
CA VAL A 56 -19.77 -0.25 4.73
C VAL A 56 -19.04 -1.32 5.54
N THR A 57 -19.44 -2.58 5.41
CA THR A 57 -18.98 -3.70 6.25
C THR A 57 -17.87 -4.53 5.62
N SER A 58 -17.47 -4.24 4.39
CA SER A 58 -16.48 -5.05 3.69
C SER A 58 -15.09 -4.43 3.82
N GLU A 59 -14.29 -4.98 4.73
CA GLU A 59 -12.86 -4.68 4.79
C GLU A 59 -12.21 -4.98 3.42
N HIS A 60 -11.52 -3.98 2.88
CA HIS A 60 -10.78 -4.13 1.63
C HIS A 60 -9.43 -4.76 1.93
N ILE A 61 -9.20 -5.97 1.43
CA ILE A 61 -7.99 -6.77 1.70
C ILE A 61 -7.33 -7.29 0.43
N GLU A 62 -7.76 -6.84 -0.76
CA GLU A 62 -7.28 -7.36 -2.03
C GLU A 62 -5.78 -7.15 -2.25
N VAL A 63 -5.23 -6.01 -1.78
CA VAL A 63 -3.80 -5.73 -1.84
C VAL A 63 -3.05 -6.74 -0.97
N PHE A 64 -3.49 -6.92 0.27
CA PHE A 64 -2.92 -7.88 1.21
C PHE A 64 -3.04 -9.33 0.74
N ARG A 65 -4.13 -9.69 0.07
CA ARG A 65 -4.31 -11.02 -0.55
C ARG A 65 -3.28 -11.29 -1.64
N ILE A 66 -3.03 -10.32 -2.53
CA ILE A 66 -1.97 -10.46 -3.55
C ILE A 66 -0.60 -10.56 -2.88
N LEU A 67 -0.33 -9.72 -1.89
CA LEU A 67 0.94 -9.74 -1.18
C LEU A 67 1.17 -11.08 -0.48
N ASN A 68 0.20 -11.61 0.26
CA ASN A 68 0.30 -12.95 0.83
C ASN A 68 0.52 -14.03 -0.24
N TRP A 69 -0.19 -13.94 -1.37
CA TRP A 69 0.01 -14.88 -2.47
C TRP A 69 1.44 -14.83 -3.04
N LEU A 70 1.98 -13.62 -3.25
CA LEU A 70 3.36 -13.44 -3.70
C LEU A 70 4.37 -14.04 -2.72
N ARG A 71 4.15 -13.85 -1.41
CA ARG A 71 5.05 -14.36 -0.37
C ARG A 71 4.97 -15.87 -0.23
N ASP A 72 3.77 -16.36 -0.01
CA ASP A 72 3.52 -17.72 0.49
C ASP A 72 3.52 -18.75 -0.64
N PHE A 73 3.18 -18.34 -1.86
CA PHE A 73 3.08 -19.25 -3.02
C PHE A 73 4.06 -18.92 -4.15
N LYS A 74 4.59 -17.69 -4.21
CA LYS A 74 5.58 -17.27 -5.24
C LYS A 74 6.96 -16.98 -4.67
N GLU A 75 7.15 -17.20 -3.37
CA GLU A 75 8.43 -17.07 -2.67
C GLU A 75 9.08 -15.68 -2.77
N VAL A 76 8.29 -14.65 -3.09
CA VAL A 76 8.77 -13.26 -3.10
C VAL A 76 9.02 -12.83 -1.67
N ARG A 77 10.25 -12.39 -1.40
CA ARG A 77 10.71 -11.95 -0.08
C ARG A 77 10.92 -10.44 -0.01
N GLU A 78 11.17 -9.82 -1.15
CA GLU A 78 11.52 -8.41 -1.21
C GLU A 78 10.75 -7.68 -2.32
N ILE A 79 10.25 -6.49 -2.01
CA ILE A 79 9.71 -5.54 -2.99
C ILE A 79 10.49 -4.25 -2.82
N ILE A 80 11.20 -3.80 -3.86
CA ILE A 80 11.98 -2.56 -3.75
C ILE A 80 11.05 -1.36 -3.67
N GLU A 81 10.13 -1.22 -4.62
CA GLU A 81 9.14 -0.15 -4.67
C GLU A 81 7.72 -0.71 -4.68
N LEU A 82 6.91 -0.25 -3.72
CA LEU A 82 5.51 -0.62 -3.56
C LEU A 82 4.63 0.63 -3.71
N THR A 83 3.83 0.64 -4.76
CA THR A 83 2.91 1.74 -5.09
C THR A 83 1.46 1.26 -5.03
N VAL A 84 0.68 1.84 -4.13
CA VAL A 84 -0.74 1.51 -3.93
C VAL A 84 -1.55 2.81 -3.95
N PRO A 85 -2.25 3.12 -5.04
CA PRO A 85 -3.21 4.22 -5.08
C PRO A 85 -4.49 3.78 -4.35
N ASP A 86 -4.40 3.81 -3.01
CA ASP A 86 -5.46 3.39 -2.10
C ASP A 86 -6.68 4.31 -2.15
N ARG A 87 -7.76 3.86 -1.53
CA ARG A 87 -9.04 4.56 -1.48
C ARG A 87 -9.01 5.73 -0.53
N LEU A 88 -9.73 6.81 -0.87
CA LEU A 88 -9.97 7.92 0.06
C LEU A 88 -11.07 7.61 1.09
N VAL A 89 -12.03 6.77 0.71
CA VAL A 89 -13.13 6.31 1.58
C VAL A 89 -12.88 4.84 1.92
N ASN A 90 -12.86 4.51 3.21
CA ASN A 90 -12.55 3.18 3.72
C ASN A 90 -11.18 2.65 3.22
N PRO A 91 -10.05 3.35 3.52
CA PRO A 91 -8.71 2.91 3.14
C PRO A 91 -8.31 1.61 3.86
N HIS A 92 -7.21 0.99 3.43
CA HIS A 92 -6.65 -0.15 4.15
C HIS A 92 -6.16 0.24 5.55
N ASP A 93 -6.10 -0.71 6.47
CA ASP A 93 -5.58 -0.48 7.83
C ASP A 93 -4.08 -0.11 7.82
N GLU A 94 -3.70 0.97 8.52
CA GLU A 94 -2.31 1.46 8.51
C GLU A 94 -1.33 0.55 9.25
N VAL A 95 -1.79 -0.20 10.26
CA VAL A 95 -0.96 -1.16 10.99
C VAL A 95 -0.62 -2.33 10.07
N ASP A 96 -1.60 -2.81 9.30
CA ASP A 96 -1.36 -3.81 8.28
C ASP A 96 -0.39 -3.32 7.20
N ILE A 97 -0.53 -2.08 6.71
CA ILE A 97 0.45 -1.48 5.79
C ILE A 97 1.87 -1.57 6.35
N GLY A 98 2.08 -1.17 7.61
CA GLY A 98 3.38 -1.27 8.28
C GLY A 98 3.91 -2.70 8.36
N ASN A 99 3.04 -3.67 8.67
CA ASN A 99 3.39 -5.08 8.73
C ASN A 99 3.86 -5.61 7.36
N TYR A 100 3.17 -5.29 6.27
CA TYR A 100 3.56 -5.73 4.92
C TYR A 100 4.84 -5.04 4.44
N VAL A 101 5.03 -3.75 4.75
CA VAL A 101 6.27 -3.02 4.45
C VAL A 101 7.48 -3.72 5.09
N LYS A 102 7.35 -4.11 6.36
CA LYS A 102 8.38 -4.89 7.06
C LYS A 102 8.61 -6.25 6.42
N GLN A 103 7.54 -7.02 6.19
CA GLN A 103 7.64 -8.39 5.67
C GLN A 103 8.29 -8.45 4.29
N PHE A 104 8.00 -7.47 3.43
CA PHE A 104 8.57 -7.37 2.08
C PHE A 104 9.82 -6.50 2.00
N LYS A 105 10.35 -6.04 3.14
CA LYS A 105 11.58 -5.25 3.18
C LYS A 105 11.53 -4.07 2.18
N VAL A 106 10.42 -3.33 2.18
CA VAL A 106 10.18 -2.26 1.21
C VAL A 106 11.17 -1.12 1.39
N GLN A 107 11.68 -0.58 0.28
CA GLN A 107 12.63 0.54 0.27
C GLN A 107 11.98 1.85 -0.17
N VAL A 108 11.05 1.79 -1.12
CA VAL A 108 10.28 2.93 -1.60
C VAL A 108 8.81 2.62 -1.36
N LEU A 109 8.18 3.39 -0.46
CA LEU A 109 6.77 3.24 -0.15
C LEU A 109 5.99 4.42 -0.72
N ASN A 110 5.12 4.12 -1.68
CA ASN A 110 4.12 5.04 -2.20
C ASN A 110 2.71 4.49 -2.01
N TRP A 111 2.24 4.52 -0.77
CA TRP A 111 0.88 4.14 -0.45
C TRP A 111 0.05 5.41 -0.27
N ARG A 112 -0.99 5.59 -1.09
CA ARG A 112 -1.90 6.75 -1.03
C ARG A 112 -2.85 6.65 0.16
N PHE A 113 -2.30 6.67 1.35
CA PHE A 113 -3.02 6.68 2.62
C PHE A 113 -2.96 8.09 3.21
N LEU A 114 -4.11 8.69 3.49
CA LEU A 114 -4.17 10.01 4.07
C LEU A 114 -3.69 9.98 5.53
N ASP A 115 -2.83 10.92 5.86
CA ASP A 115 -2.34 11.16 7.21
C ASP A 115 -1.60 9.97 7.87
N LEU A 116 -0.91 9.16 7.06
CA LEU A 116 -0.16 7.98 7.52
C LEU A 116 0.74 8.30 8.72
N SER A 117 0.61 7.55 9.81
CA SER A 117 1.51 7.69 10.96
C SER A 117 2.89 7.11 10.67
N ILE A 118 3.97 7.81 11.05
CA ILE A 118 5.34 7.25 10.93
C ILE A 118 5.58 6.13 11.95
N THR A 119 4.79 6.09 13.02
CA THR A 119 4.94 5.11 14.10
C THR A 119 4.61 3.67 13.67
N ILE A 120 3.97 3.47 12.51
CA ILE A 120 3.72 2.12 11.97
C ILE A 120 5.02 1.37 11.65
N PHE A 121 6.12 2.09 11.42
CA PHE A 121 7.45 1.52 11.27
C PHE A 121 8.06 1.27 12.65
N SER A 122 7.67 0.16 13.28
CA SER A 122 7.98 -0.11 14.69
C SER A 122 9.43 -0.51 14.95
N ASP A 123 10.08 -1.24 14.03
CA ASP A 123 11.45 -1.73 14.22
C ASP A 123 12.52 -0.96 13.43
N ASP A 124 13.73 -0.95 13.97
CA ASP A 124 14.86 -0.20 13.42
C ASP A 124 15.31 -0.70 12.05
N GLU A 125 15.13 -1.99 11.75
CA GLU A 125 15.54 -2.54 10.45
C GLU A 125 14.63 -2.04 9.33
N THR A 126 13.32 -1.95 9.58
CA THR A 126 12.37 -1.33 8.66
C THR A 126 12.69 0.14 8.46
N LYS A 127 12.91 0.90 9.56
CA LYS A 127 13.25 2.34 9.49
C LYS A 127 14.52 2.61 8.69
N LYS A 128 15.59 1.83 8.90
CA LYS A 128 16.84 1.93 8.13
C LYS A 128 16.66 1.54 6.66
N ARG A 129 15.67 0.73 6.34
CA ARG A 129 15.50 0.22 4.98
C ARG A 129 14.76 1.19 4.06
N ILE A 130 13.80 1.94 4.60
CA ILE A 130 13.06 2.92 3.82
C ILE A 130 14.03 4.03 3.36
N ARG A 131 14.06 4.25 2.05
CA ARG A 131 14.89 5.25 1.36
C ARG A 131 14.06 6.39 0.77
N GLU A 132 12.78 6.11 0.49
CA GLU A 132 11.83 7.08 -0.03
C GLU A 132 10.43 6.75 0.52
N LEU A 133 9.75 7.76 1.03
CA LEU A 133 8.42 7.67 1.61
C LEU A 133 7.55 8.80 1.04
N HIS A 134 6.42 8.44 0.43
CA HIS A 134 5.43 9.39 -0.07
C HIS A 134 4.35 9.56 1.00
N LEU A 135 4.10 10.81 1.39
CA LEU A 135 3.11 11.14 2.42
C LEU A 135 1.99 11.98 1.82
N TYR A 136 0.75 11.63 2.15
CA TYR A 136 -0.44 12.28 1.64
C TYR A 136 -1.16 12.98 2.80
N ALA A 137 -1.20 14.31 2.77
CA ALA A 137 -1.79 15.09 3.86
C ALA A 137 -3.24 15.46 3.54
N SER A 138 -4.14 15.25 4.51
CA SER A 138 -5.51 15.79 4.45
C SER A 138 -5.58 17.28 4.81
N GLY A 139 -4.45 17.88 5.20
CA GLY A 139 -4.37 19.24 5.74
C GLY A 139 -4.45 19.31 7.27
N LYS A 140 -4.62 18.18 7.98
CA LYS A 140 -4.58 18.15 9.45
C LYS A 140 -3.20 18.58 9.96
N ARG A 141 -3.14 19.76 10.57
CA ARG A 141 -1.90 20.33 11.15
C ARG A 141 -1.24 19.40 12.16
N ALA A 142 -2.02 18.68 12.97
CA ALA A 142 -1.48 17.75 13.97
C ALA A 142 -0.62 16.64 13.33
N VAL A 143 -1.03 16.13 12.18
CA VAL A 143 -0.32 15.07 11.44
C VAL A 143 0.97 15.63 10.84
N ILE A 144 0.88 16.80 10.20
CA ILE A 144 2.05 17.49 9.66
C ILE A 144 3.06 17.78 10.80
N SER A 145 2.60 18.32 11.93
CA SER A 145 3.44 18.52 13.10
C SER A 145 4.06 17.22 13.61
N HIS A 146 3.32 16.11 13.60
CA HIS A 146 3.85 14.80 13.98
C HIS A 146 4.97 14.34 13.03
N TRP A 147 4.81 14.49 11.72
CA TRP A 147 5.84 14.14 10.73
C TRP A 147 7.15 14.91 10.93
N PHE A 148 7.09 16.15 11.40
CA PHE A 148 8.27 16.97 11.70
C PHE A 148 8.71 16.90 13.17
N SER A 149 8.08 16.06 14.00
CA SER A 149 8.51 15.82 15.38
C SER A 149 9.71 14.87 15.44
N GLU A 150 10.33 14.75 16.61
CA GLU A 150 11.44 13.81 16.85
C GLU A 150 11.07 12.35 16.57
N MET A 151 9.77 12.01 16.69
CA MET A 151 9.20 10.69 16.44
C MET A 151 8.67 10.53 15.00
N GLY A 152 8.80 11.58 14.18
CA GLY A 152 8.33 11.62 12.79
C GLY A 152 9.40 11.13 11.81
N ILE A 153 9.50 11.81 10.68
CA ILE A 153 10.38 11.43 9.56
C ILE A 153 11.85 11.30 9.98
N SER A 154 12.30 12.06 10.99
CA SER A 154 13.67 12.01 11.51
C SER A 154 14.09 10.62 12.01
N VAL A 155 13.14 9.75 12.38
CA VAL A 155 13.45 8.38 12.80
C VAL A 155 13.79 7.45 11.64
N LEU A 156 13.66 7.90 10.39
CA LEU A 156 13.94 7.14 9.17
C LEU A 156 15.28 7.62 8.57
N PRO A 157 16.42 7.07 9.02
CA PRO A 157 17.74 7.67 8.81
C PRO A 157 18.19 7.71 7.35
N ASN A 158 17.60 6.88 6.49
CA ASN A 158 17.98 6.74 5.09
C ASN A 158 16.99 7.35 4.11
N VAL A 159 15.92 8.00 4.61
CA VAL A 159 14.99 8.70 3.72
C VAL A 159 15.65 9.98 3.27
N GLY A 160 16.14 9.97 2.03
CA GLY A 160 16.87 11.08 1.44
C GLY A 160 15.98 12.32 1.28
N THR A 161 16.59 13.46 0.96
CA THR A 161 15.95 14.80 0.84
C THR A 161 14.78 14.89 -0.18
N LYS A 162 14.40 13.80 -0.83
CA LYS A 162 13.22 13.67 -1.70
C LYS A 162 12.05 13.06 -0.93
N HIS A 163 11.42 13.87 -0.09
CA HIS A 163 10.09 13.55 0.43
C HIS A 163 9.08 14.30 -0.42
N GLN A 164 8.10 13.59 -0.98
CA GLN A 164 7.00 14.21 -1.70
C GLN A 164 5.78 14.18 -0.77
N ILE A 165 5.46 15.37 -0.24
CA ILE A 165 4.21 15.59 0.49
C ILE A 165 3.18 16.05 -0.53
N TYR A 166 2.16 15.24 -0.74
CA TYR A 166 1.02 15.58 -1.58
C TYR A 166 -0.07 16.16 -0.69
N SER A 167 -0.43 17.43 -0.90
CA SER A 167 -1.65 18.00 -0.31
C SER A 167 -2.83 17.72 -1.25
N ILE A 168 -3.84 17.02 -0.75
CA ILE A 168 -5.15 17.00 -1.43
C ILE A 168 -5.91 18.21 -0.91
N LEU A 169 -5.76 19.34 -1.60
CA LEU A 169 -6.62 20.51 -1.40
C LEU A 169 -7.89 20.26 -2.22
N GLU A 170 -9.03 20.11 -1.54
CA GLU A 170 -10.36 20.28 -2.17
C GLU A 170 -10.63 21.75 -2.48
#